data_AF-A0A7W1FI73-F1
#
_entry.id   AF-A0A7W1FI73-F1
#
_cell.length_a   1.000
_cell.length_b   1.000
_cell.length_c   1.000
_cell.angle_alpha   90.00
_cell.angle_beta   90.00
_cell.angle_gamma   90.00
#
_symmetry.space_group_name_H-M   'P 1'
#
loop_
_entity.id
_entity.type
_entity.pdbx_description
1 polymer ?
#
loop_
_entity_poly.entity_id
_entity_poly.type
_entity_poly.pdbx_seq_one_letter_code
_entity_poly.pdbx_strand_id
1 'polypeptide(L)'
;MTSAHRQGTVLIIVAGISSLMAAMALTFLVRMRSDVEESQALVREAQAHIMKVAACNFIMEAARLGWDPKLPDGSRSPIRREGFGWIDVRDGQPGPRGEDGKRLGPVDASGSPVLGSDGQPKWDQWVDLTLPDSTRPAKRCLMYVMQRPPFAVSPKVAVNAIPTEGPDVLKPYLSLPDPQPFQSGMPSAEFAQAYISGNPQIDNARYLPSWFRVWRATPASFVITCGVGETLGYRNWDEVVAANETGRFGGPTPEGREMFYFHQQQEVRLWYLVEWSGHVASSDYQNLQNEFGPKTVETYMQRPINTSQESRSQGKMVNPVGTIRMIQRLLNEPRFW
;
A
#
# COMPACT_ATOMS: atom_id res chain seq x y z
N MET A 1 -11.78 -44.32 -65.49
CA MET A 1 -12.28 -42.95 -65.17
C MET A 1 -12.88 -42.80 -63.76
N THR A 2 -13.05 -43.85 -62.96
CA THR A 2 -13.75 -43.78 -61.65
C THR A 2 -12.93 -43.24 -60.46
N SER A 3 -11.62 -43.00 -60.59
CA SER A 3 -10.78 -42.56 -59.46
C SER A 3 -10.90 -41.07 -59.12
N ALA A 4 -11.07 -40.20 -60.13
CA ALA A 4 -11.10 -38.75 -59.96
C ALA A 4 -12.24 -38.28 -59.04
N HIS A 5 -13.44 -38.84 -59.18
CA HIS A 5 -14.57 -38.52 -58.30
C HIS A 5 -14.30 -38.86 -56.82
N ARG A 6 -13.60 -39.98 -56.54
CA ARG A 6 -13.26 -40.36 -55.16
C ARG A 6 -12.25 -39.40 -54.53
N GLN A 7 -11.28 -38.93 -55.32
CA GLN A 7 -10.29 -37.94 -54.86
C GLN A 7 -10.96 -36.60 -54.51
N GLY A 8 -11.90 -36.13 -55.33
CA GLY A 8 -12.69 -34.92 -55.04
C GLY A 8 -13.47 -35.01 -53.72
N THR A 9 -14.18 -36.12 -53.49
CA THR A 9 -14.93 -36.32 -52.24
C THR A 9 -14.01 -36.36 -51.01
N VAL A 10 -12.85 -37.03 -51.09
CA VAL A 10 -11.88 -37.07 -49.98
C VAL A 10 -11.33 -35.68 -49.67
N LEU A 11 -10.99 -34.87 -50.68
CA LEU A 11 -10.54 -33.49 -50.47
C LEU A 11 -11.59 -32.62 -49.78
N ILE A 12 -12.87 -32.74 -50.16
CA ILE A 12 -13.97 -32.00 -49.52
C ILE A 12 -14.13 -32.41 -48.05
N ILE A 13 -14.07 -33.71 -47.74
CA ILE A 13 -14.16 -34.22 -46.36
C ILE A 13 -12.98 -33.75 -45.52
N VAL A 14 -11.74 -33.83 -46.03
CA VAL A 14 -10.55 -33.37 -45.31
C VAL A 14 -10.60 -31.87 -45.08
N ALA A 15 -10.92 -31.07 -46.11
CA ALA A 15 -11.05 -29.62 -45.96
C ALA A 15 -12.16 -29.23 -44.96
N GLY A 16 -13.28 -29.96 -44.94
CA GLY A 16 -14.36 -29.79 -43.97
C GLY A 16 -13.92 -30.11 -42.53
N ILE A 17 -13.25 -31.25 -42.31
CA ILE A 17 -12.74 -31.61 -40.97
C ILE A 17 -11.66 -30.63 -40.52
N SER A 18 -10.72 -30.23 -41.39
CA SER A 18 -9.69 -29.24 -41.09
C SER A 18 -10.28 -27.87 -40.77
N SER A 19 -11.32 -27.41 -41.48
CA SER A 19 -11.97 -26.13 -41.19
C SER A 19 -12.74 -26.16 -39.86
N LEU A 20 -13.41 -27.27 -39.54
CA LEU A 20 -14.05 -27.49 -38.24
C LEU A 20 -13.03 -27.51 -37.10
N MET A 21 -11.91 -28.22 -37.25
CA MET A 21 -10.83 -28.22 -36.26
C MET A 21 -10.22 -26.82 -36.07
N ALA A 22 -9.99 -26.08 -37.16
CA ALA A 22 -9.51 -24.70 -37.10
C ALA A 22 -10.50 -23.75 -36.41
N ALA A 23 -11.81 -23.89 -36.68
CA ALA A 23 -12.85 -23.09 -36.04
C ALA A 23 -12.96 -23.39 -34.52
N MET A 24 -12.87 -24.66 -34.12
CA MET A 24 -12.83 -25.05 -32.71
C MET A 24 -11.58 -24.51 -32.00
N ALA A 25 -10.40 -24.64 -32.64
CA ALA A 25 -9.14 -24.10 -32.10
C ALA A 25 -9.18 -22.57 -31.95
N LEU A 26 -9.72 -21.85 -32.94
CA LEU A 26 -9.90 -20.40 -32.87
C LEU A 26 -10.85 -20.01 -31.74
N THR A 27 -11.99 -20.70 -31.61
CA THR A 27 -12.97 -20.45 -30.54
C THR A 27 -12.35 -20.67 -29.15
N PHE A 28 -11.55 -21.73 -29.01
CA PHE A 28 -10.82 -22.02 -27.78
C PHE A 28 -9.78 -20.94 -27.44
N LEU A 29 -8.98 -20.49 -28.43
CA LEU A 29 -8.00 -19.41 -28.24
C LEU A 29 -8.65 -18.06 -27.89
N VAL A 30 -9.77 -17.71 -28.54
CA VAL A 30 -10.56 -16.51 -28.22
C VAL A 30 -11.09 -16.58 -26.79
N ARG A 31 -11.62 -17.73 -26.37
CA ARG A 31 -12.08 -17.93 -25.00
C ARG A 31 -10.94 -17.83 -23.99
N MET A 32 -9.83 -18.54 -24.18
CA MET A 32 -8.65 -18.44 -23.30
C MET A 32 -8.16 -17.01 -23.15
N ARG A 33 -8.17 -16.23 -24.25
CA ARG A 33 -7.81 -14.81 -24.21
C ARG A 33 -8.79 -14.00 -23.36
N SER A 34 -10.10 -14.20 -23.54
CA SER A 34 -11.14 -13.57 -22.72
C SER A 34 -10.98 -13.90 -21.23
N ASP A 35 -10.78 -15.18 -20.90
CA ASP A 35 -10.60 -15.64 -19.51
C ASP A 35 -9.34 -15.01 -18.86
N VAL A 36 -8.27 -14.80 -19.64
CA VAL A 36 -7.05 -14.10 -19.20
C VAL A 36 -7.27 -12.60 -19.03
N GLU A 37 -7.98 -11.95 -19.96
CA GLU A 37 -8.30 -10.51 -19.88
C GLU A 37 -9.20 -10.21 -18.66
N GLU A 38 -10.20 -11.06 -18.38
CA GLU A 38 -11.03 -10.99 -17.17
C GLU A 38 -10.21 -11.22 -15.89
N SER A 39 -9.36 -12.26 -15.87
CA SER A 39 -8.48 -12.54 -14.73
C SER A 39 -7.52 -11.37 -14.43
N GLN A 40 -6.99 -10.72 -15.46
CA GLN A 40 -6.14 -9.53 -15.30
C GLN A 40 -6.92 -8.33 -14.75
N ALA A 41 -8.17 -8.13 -15.16
CA ALA A 41 -9.02 -7.07 -14.62
C ALA A 41 -9.26 -7.26 -13.11
N LEU A 42 -9.58 -8.48 -12.68
CA LEU A 42 -9.76 -8.83 -11.26
C LEU A 42 -8.48 -8.62 -10.43
N VAL A 43 -7.32 -8.98 -10.96
CA VAL A 43 -6.02 -8.74 -10.29
C VAL A 43 -5.74 -7.24 -10.14
N ARG A 44 -6.02 -6.42 -11.16
CA ARG A 44 -5.87 -4.95 -11.08
C ARG A 44 -6.84 -4.33 -10.07
N GLU A 45 -8.09 -4.78 -10.00
CA GLU A 45 -9.04 -4.30 -8.96
C GLU A 45 -8.58 -4.69 -7.55
N ALA A 46 -8.11 -5.94 -7.36
CA ALA A 46 -7.55 -6.38 -6.09
C ALA A 46 -6.31 -5.56 -5.66
N GLN A 47 -5.40 -5.27 -6.61
CA GLN A 47 -4.24 -4.40 -6.38
C GLN A 47 -4.68 -2.97 -6.00
N ALA A 48 -5.65 -2.38 -6.69
CA ALA A 48 -6.21 -1.07 -6.33
C ALA A 48 -6.86 -1.09 -4.93
N HIS A 49 -7.53 -2.18 -4.54
CA HIS A 49 -8.03 -2.35 -3.17
C HIS A 49 -6.93 -2.48 -2.11
N ILE A 50 -5.76 -3.06 -2.43
CA ILE A 50 -4.58 -3.05 -1.55
C ILE A 50 -4.02 -1.62 -1.45
N MET A 51 -3.97 -0.86 -2.55
CA MET A 51 -3.53 0.55 -2.56
C MET A 51 -4.41 1.44 -1.68
N LYS A 52 -5.72 1.19 -1.62
CA LYS A 52 -6.63 1.86 -0.66
C LYS A 52 -6.21 1.61 0.79
N VAL A 53 -5.83 0.38 1.15
CA VAL A 53 -5.36 0.06 2.51
C VAL A 53 -4.01 0.74 2.79
N ALA A 54 -3.09 0.74 1.82
CA ALA A 54 -1.83 1.48 1.91
C ALA A 54 -2.05 2.98 2.12
N ALA A 55 -3.02 3.58 1.43
CA ALA A 55 -3.40 4.99 1.59
C ALA A 55 -4.03 5.29 2.97
N CYS A 56 -4.90 4.43 3.49
CA CYS A 56 -5.42 4.53 4.85
C CYS A 56 -4.30 4.44 5.89
N ASN A 57 -3.36 3.49 5.73
CA ASN A 57 -2.19 3.37 6.59
C ASN A 57 -1.31 4.62 6.49
N PHE A 58 -1.10 5.18 5.30
CA PHE A 58 -0.38 6.45 5.13
C PHE A 58 -1.05 7.61 5.89
N ILE A 59 -2.38 7.74 5.83
CA ILE A 59 -3.13 8.75 6.60
C ILE A 59 -2.95 8.55 8.11
N MET A 60 -2.99 7.30 8.59
CA MET A 60 -2.80 6.97 10.01
C MET A 60 -1.36 7.19 10.49
N GLU A 61 -0.36 6.77 9.71
CA GLU A 61 1.05 6.93 10.07
C GLU A 61 1.52 8.38 9.97
N ALA A 62 1.09 9.14 8.96
CA ALA A 62 1.39 10.57 8.87
C ALA A 62 0.63 11.43 9.90
N ALA A 63 -0.34 10.85 10.63
CA ALA A 63 -0.90 11.44 11.84
C ALA A 63 0.00 11.27 13.09
N ARG A 64 1.05 10.43 13.07
CA ARG A 64 1.98 10.23 14.19
C ARG A 64 2.99 11.38 14.32
N LEU A 65 2.55 12.55 14.79
CA LEU A 65 3.43 13.70 15.05
C LEU A 65 3.18 14.32 16.43
N GLY A 66 3.36 13.51 17.47
CA GLY A 66 3.39 13.97 18.86
C GLY A 66 4.79 14.37 19.32
N TRP A 67 4.88 15.47 20.06
CA TRP A 67 6.08 15.88 20.79
C TRP A 67 5.85 15.72 22.29
N ASP A 68 6.80 15.13 23.01
CA ASP A 68 6.89 15.32 24.45
C ASP A 68 7.39 16.74 24.70
N PRO A 69 6.64 17.61 25.42
CA PRO A 69 7.12 18.95 25.70
C PRO A 69 8.38 18.87 26.55
N LYS A 70 9.33 19.77 26.30
CA LYS A 70 10.47 19.91 27.19
C LYS A 70 10.00 20.61 28.46
N LEU A 71 10.38 20.06 29.60
CA LEU A 71 10.27 20.75 30.87
C LEU A 71 11.15 22.02 30.84
N PRO A 72 10.91 23.01 31.73
CA PRO A 72 11.70 24.25 31.76
C PRO A 72 13.21 24.06 31.97
N ASP A 73 13.64 22.88 32.44
CA ASP A 73 15.04 22.46 32.60
C ASP A 73 15.64 21.81 31.33
N GLY A 74 14.86 21.71 30.25
CA GLY A 74 15.23 21.07 28.98
C GLY A 74 15.09 19.54 28.97
N SER A 75 14.72 18.91 30.08
CA SER A 75 14.44 17.47 30.15
C SER A 75 13.10 17.13 29.48
N ARG A 76 12.86 15.85 29.14
CA ARG A 76 11.58 15.44 28.55
C ARG A 76 10.52 15.33 29.63
N SER A 77 9.35 15.91 29.41
CA SER A 77 8.21 15.76 30.30
C SER A 77 7.88 14.27 30.54
N PRO A 78 7.78 13.80 31.80
CA PRO A 78 7.31 12.45 32.10
C PRO A 78 5.81 12.28 31.77
N ILE A 79 5.08 13.39 31.65
CA ILE A 79 3.72 13.43 31.13
C ILE A 79 3.82 13.64 29.62
N ARG A 80 3.66 12.57 28.84
CA ARG A 80 3.54 12.67 27.40
C ARG A 80 2.28 13.46 27.03
N ARG A 81 2.47 14.60 26.36
CA ARG A 81 1.37 15.39 25.76
C ARG A 81 1.41 15.21 24.25
N GLU A 82 1.24 13.96 23.81
CA GLU A 82 1.16 13.60 22.41
C GLU A 82 0.01 14.39 21.74
N GLY A 83 0.37 15.36 20.89
CA GLY A 83 -0.58 16.11 20.05
C GLY A 83 -0.91 15.30 18.81
N PHE A 84 -2.07 14.64 18.78
CA PHE A 84 -2.37 13.61 17.78
C PHE A 84 -2.93 14.17 16.47
N GLY A 85 -2.11 14.12 15.41
CA GLY A 85 -2.57 13.97 14.04
C GLY A 85 -2.99 15.22 13.28
N TRP A 86 -3.92 15.00 12.34
CA TRP A 86 -4.28 15.98 11.32
C TRP A 86 -4.98 17.22 11.89
N ILE A 87 -5.52 17.14 13.11
CA ILE A 87 -6.20 18.24 13.79
C ILE A 87 -5.47 18.45 15.12
N ASP A 88 -5.02 19.68 15.38
CA ASP A 88 -4.43 20.02 16.67
C ASP A 88 -5.53 20.09 17.72
N VAL A 89 -5.44 19.22 18.73
CA VAL A 89 -6.42 19.12 19.82
C VAL A 89 -6.44 20.35 20.74
N ARG A 90 -5.47 21.27 20.63
CA ARG A 90 -5.37 22.48 21.46
C ARG A 90 -6.27 23.62 20.96
N ASP A 91 -6.42 23.76 19.65
CA ASP A 91 -7.14 24.87 19.01
C ASP A 91 -8.14 24.44 17.91
N GLY A 92 -8.25 23.13 17.64
CA GLY A 92 -9.11 22.56 16.60
C GLY A 92 -8.64 22.84 15.17
N GLN A 93 -7.47 23.45 14.98
CA GLN A 93 -6.97 23.86 13.67
C GLN A 93 -6.27 22.70 12.94
N PRO A 94 -6.05 22.82 11.62
CA PRO A 94 -5.26 21.84 10.89
C PRO A 94 -3.82 21.73 11.45
N GLY A 95 -3.51 20.54 11.95
CA GLY A 95 -2.17 20.06 12.29
C GLY A 95 -1.51 19.33 11.10
N PRO A 96 -0.26 18.87 11.27
CA PRO A 96 0.46 18.72 12.54
C PRO A 96 1.13 20.03 13.04
N ARG A 97 1.21 20.21 14.37
CA ARG A 97 1.77 21.41 15.04
C ARG A 97 2.70 21.04 16.19
N GLY A 98 3.73 21.85 16.41
CA GLY A 98 4.79 21.62 17.39
C GLY A 98 4.40 22.03 18.80
N GLU A 99 5.32 21.86 19.74
CA GLU A 99 5.16 22.23 21.15
C GLU A 99 4.70 23.70 21.33
N ASP A 100 5.28 24.61 20.55
CA ASP A 100 4.99 26.05 20.54
C ASP A 100 3.70 26.46 19.78
N GLY A 101 2.92 25.49 19.30
CA GLY A 101 1.68 25.71 18.57
C GLY A 101 1.86 26.11 17.09
N LYS A 102 3.10 26.27 16.61
CA LYS A 102 3.39 26.52 15.19
C LYS A 102 3.20 25.24 14.37
N ARG A 103 2.89 25.36 13.08
CA ARG A 103 2.81 24.19 12.17
C ARG A 103 4.17 23.53 12.05
N LEU A 104 4.20 22.19 12.02
CA LEU A 104 5.41 21.40 11.79
C LEU A 104 5.74 21.34 10.30
N GLY A 105 6.13 22.49 9.76
CA GLY A 105 7.11 22.55 8.69
C GLY A 105 8.50 22.82 9.29
N PRO A 106 9.59 22.49 8.60
CA PRO A 106 10.91 22.98 8.98
C PRO A 106 10.91 24.51 8.90
N VAL A 107 11.52 25.19 9.87
CA VAL A 107 11.75 26.64 9.85
C VAL A 107 13.23 26.93 10.01
N ASP A 108 13.71 27.93 9.28
CA ASP A 108 15.09 28.35 9.20
C ASP A 108 15.54 29.12 10.46
N ALA A 109 16.78 29.61 10.45
CA ALA A 109 17.33 30.36 11.58
C ALA A 109 16.61 31.70 11.87
N SER A 110 15.67 32.14 11.03
CA SER A 110 14.80 33.30 11.25
C SER A 110 13.37 32.92 11.71
N GLY A 111 13.02 31.63 11.68
CA GLY A 111 11.65 31.15 11.90
C GLY A 111 10.79 31.03 10.64
N SER A 112 11.40 31.07 9.44
CA SER A 112 10.73 31.05 8.13
C SER A 112 10.89 29.68 7.44
N PRO A 113 9.88 29.10 6.77
CA PRO A 113 10.00 27.73 6.30
C PRO A 113 11.12 27.46 5.26
N VAL A 114 11.95 26.45 5.51
CA VAL A 114 13.06 25.99 4.62
C VAL A 114 12.45 25.27 3.40
N LEU A 115 12.68 25.66 2.13
CA LEU A 115 11.60 25.84 1.10
C LEU A 115 11.56 25.03 -0.29
N GLY A 116 11.31 23.71 -0.43
CA GLY A 116 11.45 22.73 -1.60
C GLY A 116 12.82 22.06 -2.01
N SER A 117 13.17 21.82 -3.30
CA SER A 117 14.61 21.76 -3.75
C SER A 117 15.18 23.17 -3.95
N ASP A 118 14.24 24.10 -3.96
CA ASP A 118 14.19 25.42 -3.37
C ASP A 118 14.47 25.47 -1.82
N GLY A 119 14.56 24.33 -1.08
CA GLY A 119 15.05 24.17 0.33
C GLY A 119 14.46 23.06 1.30
N GLN A 120 13.13 22.83 1.29
CA GLN A 120 12.23 22.03 2.16
C GLN A 120 12.31 20.50 1.96
N PRO A 121 12.06 19.81 3.07
CA PRO A 121 10.88 18.95 3.30
C PRO A 121 9.48 19.45 2.77
N LYS A 122 9.13 19.34 1.47
CA LYS A 122 7.78 19.67 0.92
C LYS A 122 6.69 18.65 1.37
N TRP A 123 6.40 18.58 2.66
CA TRP A 123 5.40 17.68 3.27
C TRP A 123 4.07 18.38 3.61
N ASP A 124 4.01 19.70 3.44
CA ASP A 124 3.06 20.64 4.04
C ASP A 124 1.96 21.12 3.07
N GLN A 125 2.29 21.40 1.81
CA GLN A 125 1.34 22.01 0.86
C GLN A 125 0.06 21.18 0.62
N TRP A 126 0.14 19.85 0.62
CA TRP A 126 -1.02 18.97 0.41
C TRP A 126 -1.94 18.87 1.64
N VAL A 127 -1.48 19.41 2.77
CA VAL A 127 -2.13 19.39 4.09
C VAL A 127 -2.81 20.73 4.40
N ASP A 128 -2.46 21.80 3.67
CA ASP A 128 -2.92 23.15 3.95
C ASP A 128 -4.32 23.44 3.43
N LEU A 129 -5.28 23.41 4.35
CA LEU A 129 -6.69 23.71 4.10
C LEU A 129 -7.00 25.21 3.93
N THR A 130 -6.01 26.10 4.05
CA THR A 130 -6.19 27.53 3.74
C THR A 130 -6.10 27.83 2.24
N LEU A 131 -5.49 26.93 1.46
CA LEU A 131 -5.45 27.04 0.00
C LEU A 131 -6.81 26.66 -0.63
N PRO A 132 -7.27 27.36 -1.68
CA PRO A 132 -8.43 26.95 -2.46
C PRO A 132 -8.33 25.51 -2.97
N ASP A 133 -9.45 24.79 -2.99
CA ASP A 133 -9.54 23.39 -3.41
C ASP A 133 -8.88 23.12 -4.77
N SER A 134 -9.01 24.06 -5.71
CA SER A 134 -8.43 24.00 -7.05
C SER A 134 -6.91 24.09 -7.11
N THR A 135 -6.26 24.56 -6.04
CA THR A 135 -4.80 24.71 -5.95
C THR A 135 -4.18 23.83 -4.86
N ARG A 136 -4.98 23.11 -4.07
CA ARG A 136 -4.48 22.15 -3.07
C ARG A 136 -3.87 20.93 -3.76
N PRO A 137 -2.54 20.69 -3.67
CA PRO A 137 -1.93 19.52 -4.30
C PRO A 137 -2.35 18.25 -3.58
N ALA A 138 -2.40 17.13 -4.31
CA ALA A 138 -2.59 15.81 -3.72
C ALA A 138 -1.24 15.13 -3.46
N LYS A 139 -1.12 14.40 -2.34
CA LYS A 139 0.07 13.58 -2.10
C LYS A 139 -0.03 12.30 -2.91
N ARG A 140 0.76 12.22 -3.98
CA ARG A 140 0.92 11.04 -4.82
C ARG A 140 2.02 10.11 -4.26
N CYS A 141 1.71 8.83 -4.17
CA CYS A 141 2.58 7.77 -3.68
C CYS A 141 2.60 6.61 -4.68
N LEU A 142 3.78 6.33 -5.23
CA LEU A 142 4.03 5.18 -6.10
C LEU A 142 4.41 3.98 -5.25
N MET A 143 3.74 2.86 -5.48
CA MET A 143 3.98 1.61 -4.78
C MET A 143 4.59 0.60 -5.77
N TYR A 144 5.79 0.15 -5.44
CA TYR A 144 6.55 -0.81 -6.23
C TYR A 144 6.80 -2.06 -5.42
N VAL A 145 6.84 -3.21 -6.12
CA VAL A 145 7.27 -4.47 -5.52
C VAL A 145 8.78 -4.42 -5.40
N MET A 146 9.30 -4.44 -4.17
CA MET A 146 10.72 -4.66 -3.91
C MET A 146 11.05 -6.13 -4.17
N GLN A 147 12.23 -6.42 -4.74
CA GLN A 147 12.72 -7.79 -4.91
C GLN A 147 12.77 -8.57 -3.58
N ARG A 148 13.07 -7.89 -2.47
CA ARG A 148 12.87 -8.39 -1.10
C ARG A 148 12.57 -7.22 -0.17
N PRO A 149 11.36 -7.06 0.38
CA PRO A 149 11.12 -6.06 1.42
C PRO A 149 12.01 -6.27 2.67
N PRO A 150 12.30 -5.23 3.46
CA PRO A 150 12.87 -5.37 4.79
C PRO A 150 12.11 -6.41 5.63
N PHE A 151 12.85 -7.26 6.34
CA PHE A 151 12.31 -8.36 7.18
C PHE A 151 11.45 -9.39 6.42
N ALA A 152 11.45 -9.41 5.09
CA ALA A 152 10.69 -10.40 4.33
C ALA A 152 11.38 -11.79 4.42
N VAL A 153 10.65 -12.75 4.99
CA VAL A 153 11.03 -14.16 4.96
C VAL A 153 10.67 -14.81 3.63
N SER A 154 11.46 -15.79 3.20
CA SER A 154 11.15 -16.61 2.03
C SER A 154 9.92 -17.50 2.33
N PRO A 155 8.93 -17.62 1.41
CA PRO A 155 7.85 -18.59 1.56
C PRO A 155 8.34 -20.04 1.37
N LYS A 156 9.56 -20.25 0.86
CA LYS A 156 10.22 -21.56 0.91
C LYS A 156 10.71 -21.77 2.33
N VAL A 157 10.02 -22.62 3.09
CA VAL A 157 10.46 -23.14 4.38
C VAL A 157 11.85 -23.76 4.22
N ALA A 158 12.80 -23.35 5.05
CA ALA A 158 14.12 -23.94 5.04
C ALA A 158 14.06 -25.40 5.51
N VAL A 159 14.78 -26.30 4.84
CA VAL A 159 14.80 -27.72 5.21
C VAL A 159 15.65 -27.89 6.46
N ASN A 160 15.00 -27.84 7.63
CA ASN A 160 15.59 -28.22 8.90
C ASN A 160 15.71 -29.76 8.96
N ALA A 161 16.70 -30.31 8.26
CA ALA A 161 16.91 -31.74 8.14
C ALA A 161 17.24 -32.36 9.50
N ILE A 162 16.53 -33.44 9.85
CA ILE A 162 16.81 -34.22 11.06
C ILE A 162 18.17 -34.92 10.87
N PRO A 163 19.13 -34.77 11.80
CA PRO A 163 20.41 -35.46 11.70
C PRO A 163 20.23 -36.98 11.62
N THR A 164 20.83 -37.59 10.61
CA THR A 164 20.86 -39.06 10.44
C THR A 164 22.02 -39.71 11.21
N GLU A 165 23.02 -38.93 11.62
CA GLU A 165 24.20 -39.36 12.37
C GLU A 165 24.55 -38.36 13.49
N GLY A 166 25.20 -38.82 14.57
CA GLY A 166 25.63 -37.99 15.71
C GLY A 166 24.78 -38.10 17.00
N PRO A 167 25.09 -37.30 18.04
CA PRO A 167 24.41 -37.37 19.35
C PRO A 167 23.00 -36.78 19.38
N ASP A 168 22.60 -36.06 18.32
CA ASP A 168 21.28 -35.44 18.14
C ASP A 168 20.42 -36.12 17.06
N VAL A 169 20.78 -37.35 16.70
CA VAL A 169 20.00 -38.21 15.79
C VAL A 169 18.54 -38.32 16.23
N LEU A 170 17.63 -38.18 15.26
CA LEU A 170 16.17 -38.24 15.44
C LEU A 170 15.56 -37.18 16.39
N LYS A 171 16.33 -36.21 16.90
CA LYS A 171 15.78 -35.13 17.73
C LYS A 171 15.19 -34.04 16.82
N PRO A 172 13.89 -33.68 16.94
CA PRO A 172 13.22 -32.70 16.08
C PRO A 172 13.51 -31.26 16.55
N TYR A 173 14.77 -30.92 16.78
CA TYR A 173 15.15 -29.56 17.14
C TYR A 173 15.12 -28.65 15.91
N LEU A 174 14.61 -27.43 16.09
CA LEU A 174 14.89 -26.30 15.21
C LEU A 174 16.35 -25.86 15.43
N SER A 175 17.31 -26.67 14.96
CA SER A 175 18.74 -26.33 14.96
C SER A 175 19.04 -25.14 14.05
N LEU A 176 18.14 -24.91 13.09
CA LEU A 176 18.16 -23.86 12.09
C LEU A 176 16.86 -23.05 12.15
N PRO A 177 16.66 -22.20 13.19
CA PRO A 177 15.46 -21.37 13.30
C PRO A 177 15.40 -20.36 12.16
N ASP A 178 14.18 -20.04 11.74
CA ASP A 178 13.94 -19.00 10.74
C ASP A 178 14.13 -17.59 11.34
N PRO A 179 14.61 -16.62 10.55
CA PRO A 179 14.88 -16.74 9.12
C PRO A 179 16.28 -17.31 8.83
N GLN A 180 16.38 -18.18 7.83
CA GLN A 180 17.64 -18.75 7.35
C GLN A 180 18.29 -17.94 6.21
N PRO A 181 19.63 -17.96 6.05
CA PRO A 181 20.28 -17.40 4.88
C PRO A 181 19.79 -18.03 3.58
N PHE A 182 19.33 -17.20 2.64
CA PHE A 182 18.83 -17.65 1.33
C PHE A 182 19.92 -18.31 0.46
N GLN A 183 21.19 -18.12 0.82
CA GLN A 183 22.37 -18.63 0.12
C GLN A 183 23.26 -19.37 1.14
N SER A 184 23.55 -20.64 0.84
CA SER A 184 24.44 -21.48 1.66
C SER A 184 25.83 -20.86 1.76
N GLY A 185 26.38 -20.78 2.98
CA GLY A 185 27.70 -20.20 3.25
C GLY A 185 27.74 -18.70 3.55
N MET A 186 26.60 -17.98 3.48
CA MET A 186 26.54 -16.57 3.89
C MET A 186 26.75 -16.42 5.42
N PRO A 187 27.69 -15.56 5.88
CA PRO A 187 27.89 -15.31 7.31
C PRO A 187 26.63 -14.77 8.00
N SER A 188 26.36 -15.23 9.23
CA SER A 188 25.15 -14.86 9.99
C SER A 188 24.95 -13.35 10.15
N ALA A 189 26.03 -12.59 10.38
CA ALA A 189 25.97 -11.13 10.49
C ALA A 189 25.62 -10.42 9.17
N GLU A 190 26.16 -10.91 8.05
CA GLU A 190 25.84 -10.39 6.70
C GLU A 190 24.38 -10.70 6.36
N PHE A 191 23.94 -11.92 6.66
CA PHE A 191 22.55 -12.32 6.49
C PHE A 191 21.60 -11.47 7.34
N ALA A 192 21.89 -11.25 8.63
CA ALA A 192 21.06 -10.42 9.50
C ALA A 192 20.91 -9.00 8.94
N GLN A 193 22.02 -8.39 8.48
CA GLN A 193 21.98 -7.07 7.86
C GLN A 193 21.21 -7.08 6.54
N ALA A 194 21.35 -8.11 5.70
CA ALA A 194 20.62 -8.27 4.44
C ALA A 194 19.12 -8.57 4.63
N TYR A 195 18.74 -9.20 5.76
CA TYR A 195 17.36 -9.41 6.18
C TYR A 195 16.73 -8.10 6.68
N ILE A 196 17.43 -7.36 7.54
CA ILE A 196 16.99 -6.05 8.05
C ILE A 196 16.84 -5.02 6.92
N SER A 197 17.81 -4.94 6.01
CA SER A 197 17.80 -3.97 4.90
C SER A 197 16.98 -4.41 3.67
N GLY A 198 16.69 -5.71 3.53
CA GLY A 198 15.97 -6.25 2.39
C GLY A 198 16.80 -6.24 1.10
N ASN A 199 16.15 -5.94 -0.01
CA ASN A 199 16.69 -5.57 -1.31
C ASN A 199 15.68 -4.61 -1.96
N PRO A 200 15.92 -3.28 -1.90
CA PRO A 200 14.95 -2.27 -2.32
C PRO A 200 14.83 -2.10 -3.85
N GLN A 201 15.58 -2.88 -4.65
CA GLN A 201 15.46 -2.86 -6.10
C GLN A 201 14.04 -3.25 -6.54
N ILE A 202 13.55 -2.59 -7.59
CA ILE A 202 12.21 -2.83 -8.14
C ILE A 202 12.19 -4.17 -8.88
N ASP A 203 11.20 -5.01 -8.57
CA ASP A 203 10.92 -6.25 -9.31
C ASP A 203 10.13 -5.93 -10.58
N ASN A 204 10.83 -5.43 -11.60
CA ASN A 204 10.25 -5.07 -12.90
C ASN A 204 9.53 -6.24 -13.59
N ALA A 205 9.83 -7.50 -13.26
CA ALA A 205 9.20 -8.67 -13.87
C ALA A 205 7.78 -8.94 -13.33
N ARG A 206 7.44 -8.38 -12.15
CA ARG A 206 6.11 -8.50 -11.52
C ARG A 206 5.43 -7.13 -11.36
N TYR A 207 5.99 -6.09 -11.98
CA TYR A 207 5.57 -4.72 -11.79
C TYR A 207 4.37 -4.38 -12.67
N LEU A 208 3.18 -4.35 -12.07
CA LEU A 208 2.11 -3.47 -12.52
C LEU A 208 2.18 -2.19 -11.67
N PRO A 209 2.48 -1.01 -12.26
CA PRO A 209 2.59 0.24 -11.51
C PRO A 209 1.31 0.52 -10.74
N SER A 210 1.41 0.39 -9.41
CA SER A 210 0.30 0.59 -8.49
C SER A 210 0.54 1.86 -7.70
N TRP A 211 -0.50 2.64 -7.44
CA TRP A 211 -0.33 3.95 -6.82
C TRP A 211 -1.56 4.36 -6.03
N PHE A 212 -1.35 5.33 -5.16
CA PHE A 212 -2.44 6.07 -4.54
C PHE A 212 -2.12 7.57 -4.47
N ARG A 213 -3.18 8.37 -4.44
CA ARG A 213 -3.19 9.79 -4.13
C ARG A 213 -4.05 10.01 -2.90
N VAL A 214 -3.59 10.90 -2.04
CA VAL A 214 -4.35 11.42 -0.92
C VAL A 214 -4.49 12.92 -1.10
N TRP A 215 -5.70 13.38 -1.38
CA TRP A 215 -6.08 14.79 -1.32
C TRP A 215 -6.84 15.02 -0.03
N ARG A 216 -6.33 15.90 0.83
CA ARG A 216 -7.01 16.22 2.10
C ARG A 216 -8.18 17.15 1.78
N ALA A 217 -9.41 16.72 2.02
CA ALA A 217 -10.62 17.48 1.71
C ALA A 217 -10.99 18.45 2.84
N THR A 218 -11.02 17.96 4.08
CA THR A 218 -11.39 18.69 5.30
C THR A 218 -10.37 18.39 6.41
N PRO A 219 -10.53 18.92 7.64
CA PRO A 219 -9.65 18.57 8.75
C PRO A 219 -9.58 17.06 9.05
N ALA A 220 -10.69 16.34 8.86
CA ALA A 220 -10.83 14.91 9.14
C ALA A 220 -11.02 14.03 7.89
N SER A 221 -11.42 14.61 6.74
CA SER A 221 -11.81 13.86 5.55
C SER A 221 -10.79 13.97 4.42
N PHE A 222 -10.57 12.85 3.73
CA PHE A 222 -9.60 12.69 2.66
C PHE A 222 -10.27 12.06 1.44
N VAL A 223 -9.98 12.56 0.26
CA VAL A 223 -10.25 11.85 -1.00
C VAL A 223 -9.03 11.01 -1.30
N ILE A 224 -9.21 9.69 -1.31
CA ILE A 224 -8.20 8.73 -1.76
C ILE A 224 -8.55 8.33 -3.18
N THR A 225 -7.61 8.48 -4.10
CA THR A 225 -7.68 7.80 -5.40
C THR A 225 -6.60 6.75 -5.44
N CYS A 226 -6.95 5.50 -5.77
CA CYS A 226 -5.96 4.49 -6.06
C CYS A 226 -6.13 3.96 -7.47
N GLY A 227 -5.04 3.49 -8.05
CA GLY A 227 -5.07 2.90 -9.38
C GLY A 227 -3.91 1.99 -9.68
N VAL A 228 -4.05 1.28 -10.80
CA VAL A 228 -3.09 0.31 -11.32
C VAL A 228 -2.98 0.50 -12.82
N GLY A 229 -1.88 1.12 -13.25
CA GLY A 229 -1.67 1.55 -14.62
C GLY A 229 -0.50 2.51 -14.79
N GLU A 230 -0.16 2.79 -16.05
CA GLU A 230 1.07 3.49 -16.44
C GLU A 230 0.97 5.01 -16.33
N THR A 231 -0.19 5.57 -15.93
CA THR A 231 -0.28 7.01 -15.62
C THR A 231 0.51 7.39 -14.39
N LEU A 232 0.91 6.41 -13.56
CA LEU A 232 1.59 6.64 -12.28
C LEU A 232 0.79 7.58 -11.36
N GLY A 233 -0.53 7.65 -11.52
CA GLY A 233 -1.41 8.54 -10.78
C GLY A 233 -1.39 10.00 -11.22
N TYR A 234 -0.81 10.36 -12.37
CA TYR A 234 -1.04 11.69 -12.94
C TYR A 234 -2.52 11.83 -13.35
N ARG A 235 -3.15 12.92 -12.95
CA ARG A 235 -4.57 13.21 -13.23
C ARG A 235 -4.78 13.65 -14.67
N ASN A 236 -3.85 14.43 -15.21
CA ASN A 236 -3.91 14.96 -16.56
C ASN A 236 -2.49 15.17 -17.10
N TRP A 237 -2.39 15.52 -18.38
CA TRP A 237 -1.12 15.81 -19.04
C TRP A 237 -0.38 17.01 -18.43
N ASP A 238 -1.10 18.01 -17.94
CA ASP A 238 -0.49 19.22 -17.39
C ASP A 238 0.29 18.91 -16.10
N GLU A 239 -0.16 17.96 -15.28
CA GLU A 239 0.62 17.42 -14.15
C GLU A 239 1.87 16.65 -14.60
N VAL A 240 1.81 15.90 -15.73
CA VAL A 240 2.97 15.22 -16.31
C VAL A 240 4.04 16.22 -16.75
N VAL A 241 3.60 17.30 -17.41
CA VAL A 241 4.46 18.42 -17.84
C VAL A 241 5.04 19.16 -16.64
N ALA A 242 4.22 19.49 -15.63
CA ALA A 242 4.66 20.16 -14.42
C ALA A 242 5.66 19.32 -13.59
N ALA A 243 5.54 18.00 -13.63
CA ALA A 243 6.49 17.07 -13.02
C ALA A 243 7.75 16.80 -13.87
N ASN A 244 7.85 17.38 -15.07
CA ASN A 244 8.92 17.14 -16.05
C ASN A 244 9.10 15.65 -16.43
N GLU A 245 7.99 14.91 -16.51
CA GLU A 245 7.97 13.44 -16.69
C GLU A 245 7.37 13.02 -18.04
N THR A 246 7.28 13.95 -18.99
CA THR A 246 6.75 13.72 -20.36
C THR A 246 7.54 12.67 -21.13
N GLY A 247 8.84 12.52 -20.86
CA GLY A 247 9.70 11.52 -21.50
C GLY A 247 9.22 10.07 -21.32
N ARG A 248 8.46 9.76 -20.26
CA ARG A 248 7.85 8.43 -20.06
C ARG A 248 6.77 8.10 -21.09
N PHE A 249 6.13 9.12 -21.63
CA PHE A 249 5.03 9.02 -22.58
C PHE A 249 5.46 9.45 -23.99
N GLY A 250 6.75 9.36 -24.34
CA GLY A 250 7.24 9.75 -25.67
C GLY A 250 7.65 11.22 -25.83
N GLY A 251 7.61 12.02 -24.76
CA GLY A 251 8.09 13.41 -24.75
C GLY A 251 6.95 14.46 -24.74
N PRO A 252 7.29 15.77 -24.80
CA PRO A 252 6.34 16.87 -24.69
C PRO A 252 5.60 17.14 -26.02
N THR A 253 5.15 16.10 -26.72
CA THR A 253 4.51 16.19 -28.05
C THR A 253 3.01 15.87 -27.99
N PRO A 254 2.22 16.18 -29.04
CA PRO A 254 0.82 15.78 -29.11
C PRO A 254 0.62 14.26 -28.99
N GLU A 255 1.48 13.48 -29.66
CA GLU A 255 1.45 12.00 -29.63
C GLU A 255 1.69 11.48 -28.22
N GLY A 256 2.58 12.11 -27.46
CA GLY A 256 2.83 11.70 -26.08
C GLY A 256 1.69 12.04 -25.12
N ARG A 257 0.97 13.12 -25.39
CA ARG A 257 -0.29 13.44 -24.70
C ARG A 257 -1.39 12.44 -25.03
N GLU A 258 -1.50 12.00 -26.28
CA GLU A 258 -2.43 10.93 -26.69
C GLU A 258 -2.08 9.59 -26.03
N MET A 259 -0.79 9.24 -25.99
CA MET A 259 -0.28 8.06 -25.28
C MET A 259 -0.66 8.08 -23.79
N PHE A 260 -0.48 9.22 -23.10
CA PHE A 260 -0.93 9.38 -21.72
C PHE A 260 -2.43 9.12 -21.54
N TYR A 261 -3.29 9.70 -22.40
CA TYR A 261 -4.74 9.47 -22.30
C TYR A 261 -5.14 8.04 -22.63
N PHE A 262 -4.44 7.37 -23.54
CA PHE A 262 -4.61 5.94 -23.82
C PHE A 262 -4.32 5.09 -22.57
N HIS A 263 -3.19 5.32 -21.88
CA HIS A 263 -2.89 4.64 -20.62
C HIS A 263 -3.92 4.96 -19.53
N GLN A 264 -4.42 6.20 -19.46
CA GLN A 264 -5.46 6.63 -18.51
C GLN A 264 -6.83 5.96 -18.74
N GLN A 265 -7.12 5.55 -19.98
CA GLN A 265 -8.33 4.78 -20.32
C GLN A 265 -8.19 3.28 -19.98
N GLN A 266 -6.96 2.74 -20.03
CA GLN A 266 -6.67 1.33 -19.68
C GLN A 266 -6.48 1.08 -18.18
N GLU A 267 -6.35 2.15 -17.40
CA GLU A 267 -6.06 2.12 -15.97
C GLU A 267 -7.31 1.88 -15.13
N VAL A 268 -7.24 0.92 -14.21
CA VAL A 268 -8.25 0.76 -13.16
C VAL A 268 -8.05 1.87 -12.14
N ARG A 269 -9.02 2.77 -11.99
CA ARG A 269 -9.04 3.85 -10.99
C ARG A 269 -10.24 3.70 -10.06
N LEU A 270 -10.01 3.83 -8.76
CA LEU A 270 -11.02 3.75 -7.71
C LEU A 270 -10.89 4.95 -6.78
N TRP A 271 -12.02 5.56 -6.43
CA TRP A 271 -12.09 6.77 -5.62
C TRP A 271 -12.85 6.49 -4.31
N TYR A 272 -12.33 7.03 -3.21
CA TYR A 272 -12.93 6.88 -1.88
C TYR A 272 -12.93 8.20 -1.13
N LEU A 273 -14.04 8.51 -0.46
CA LEU A 273 -14.06 9.47 0.64
C LEU A 273 -13.78 8.71 1.93
N VAL A 274 -12.76 9.14 2.66
CA VAL A 274 -12.29 8.51 3.90
C VAL A 274 -12.33 9.52 5.03
N GLU A 275 -12.89 9.13 6.17
CA GLU A 275 -12.92 9.95 7.38
C GLU A 275 -11.98 9.35 8.43
N TRP A 276 -11.07 10.18 8.94
CA TRP A 276 -10.14 9.86 10.02
C TRP A 276 -10.52 10.63 11.29
N SER A 277 -10.38 10.00 12.45
CA SER A 277 -10.59 10.64 13.75
C SER A 277 -9.48 10.30 14.72
N GLY A 278 -8.78 11.32 15.25
CA GLY A 278 -7.84 11.18 16.35
C GLY A 278 -8.47 10.80 17.69
N HIS A 279 -9.78 11.06 17.86
CA HIS A 279 -10.46 10.94 19.16
C HIS A 279 -10.96 9.52 19.47
N VAL A 280 -11.30 8.73 18.45
CA VAL A 280 -11.96 7.42 18.64
C VAL A 280 -10.98 6.29 18.40
N ALA A 281 -10.42 5.72 19.46
CA ALA A 281 -9.75 4.42 19.38
C ALA A 281 -10.79 3.35 19.03
N SER A 282 -10.79 2.83 17.80
CA SER A 282 -11.38 1.51 17.58
C SER A 282 -10.35 0.47 17.97
N SER A 283 -10.72 -0.40 18.89
CA SER A 283 -9.94 -1.57 19.23
C SER A 283 -10.80 -2.80 19.04
N ASP A 284 -10.68 -3.37 17.83
CA ASP A 284 -11.21 -4.69 17.50
C ASP A 284 -10.30 -5.78 18.08
N TYR A 285 -9.98 -5.67 19.38
CA TYR A 285 -9.38 -6.77 20.10
C TYR A 285 -10.37 -7.92 20.13
N GLN A 286 -10.13 -8.92 19.29
CA GLN A 286 -10.40 -10.30 19.69
C GLN A 286 -9.54 -10.56 20.93
N ASN A 287 -10.12 -10.35 22.11
CA ASN A 287 -9.51 -10.63 23.41
C ASN A 287 -9.39 -12.15 23.62
N LEU A 288 -8.61 -12.82 22.77
CA LEU A 288 -8.18 -14.20 22.93
C LEU A 288 -6.88 -14.16 23.74
N GLN A 289 -7.02 -14.00 25.06
CA GLN A 289 -5.88 -14.17 25.96
C GLN A 289 -5.66 -15.67 26.16
N ASN A 290 -4.56 -16.21 25.61
CA ASN A 290 -4.09 -17.55 25.95
C ASN A 290 -3.28 -17.45 27.24
N GLU A 291 -3.84 -17.92 28.36
CA GLU A 291 -3.20 -17.87 29.67
C GLU A 291 -2.45 -19.17 29.96
N PHE A 292 -1.15 -19.18 29.65
CA PHE A 292 -0.23 -20.23 30.06
C PHE A 292 0.11 -20.11 31.56
N GLY A 293 -0.85 -20.48 32.41
CA GLY A 293 -0.68 -20.62 33.84
C GLY A 293 -0.43 -22.08 34.24
N PRO A 294 0.51 -22.39 35.18
CA PRO A 294 0.80 -23.77 35.61
C PRO A 294 -0.33 -24.42 36.46
N LYS A 295 -1.53 -23.85 36.46
CA LYS A 295 -2.70 -24.28 37.24
C LYS A 295 -4.02 -24.24 36.47
N THR A 296 -4.02 -23.85 35.20
CA THR A 296 -5.24 -23.70 34.39
C THR A 296 -5.13 -24.57 33.14
N VAL A 297 -6.22 -25.30 32.85
CA VAL A 297 -6.42 -25.95 31.55
C VAL A 297 -6.38 -24.88 30.46
N GLU A 298 -5.87 -25.22 29.27
CA GLU A 298 -5.87 -24.34 28.09
C GLU A 298 -7.29 -23.83 27.81
N THR A 299 -7.57 -22.60 28.24
CA THR A 299 -8.88 -21.97 28.09
C THR A 299 -8.71 -20.65 27.36
N TYR A 300 -9.27 -20.58 26.16
CA TYR A 300 -9.42 -19.34 25.42
C TYR A 300 -10.46 -18.46 26.14
N MET A 301 -9.99 -17.59 27.04
CA MET A 301 -10.87 -16.64 27.71
C MET A 301 -11.23 -15.48 26.78
N GLN A 302 -12.37 -15.60 26.09
CA GLN A 302 -12.97 -14.49 25.36
C GLN A 302 -13.64 -13.52 26.35
N ARG A 303 -13.10 -12.30 26.47
CA ARG A 303 -13.75 -11.23 27.25
C ARG A 303 -14.77 -10.45 26.40
N PRO A 304 -15.95 -10.08 26.95
CA PRO A 304 -16.90 -9.23 26.24
C PRO A 304 -16.29 -7.87 25.85
N ILE A 305 -16.75 -7.31 24.74
CA ILE A 305 -16.41 -5.93 24.37
C ILE A 305 -16.92 -5.00 25.49
N ASN A 306 -16.06 -4.09 25.94
CA ASN A 306 -16.37 -3.03 26.90
C ASN A 306 -16.64 -3.46 28.36
N THR A 307 -15.94 -4.48 28.89
CA THR A 307 -15.91 -4.70 30.35
C THR A 307 -15.16 -3.58 31.08
N SER A 308 -15.83 -2.87 31.99
CA SER A 308 -15.27 -1.76 32.79
C SER A 308 -14.29 -2.17 33.89
N GLN A 309 -14.04 -3.48 34.06
CA GLN A 309 -13.51 -4.06 35.30
C GLN A 309 -11.98 -4.04 35.44
N GLU A 310 -11.25 -3.66 34.39
CA GLU A 310 -9.79 -3.45 34.41
C GLU A 310 -9.43 -2.22 33.58
N SER A 311 -8.15 -1.83 33.54
CA SER A 311 -7.58 -0.71 32.75
C SER A 311 -7.74 -0.83 31.22
N ARG A 312 -8.56 -1.77 30.72
CA ARG A 312 -8.69 -2.20 29.33
C ARG A 312 -9.94 -1.65 28.61
N SER A 313 -10.69 -0.73 29.21
CA SER A 313 -11.80 -0.05 28.53
C SER A 313 -11.29 0.72 27.31
N GLN A 314 -11.93 0.61 26.15
CA GLN A 314 -11.48 1.24 24.90
C GLN A 314 -11.23 2.76 25.04
N GLY A 315 -12.06 3.46 25.82
CA GLY A 315 -11.88 4.89 26.13
C GLY A 315 -10.65 5.26 27.00
N LYS A 316 -9.85 4.28 27.44
CA LYS A 316 -8.54 4.49 28.09
C LYS A 316 -7.36 4.17 27.17
N MET A 317 -7.60 3.57 26.00
CA MET A 317 -6.53 3.32 25.04
C MET A 317 -6.13 4.62 24.35
N VAL A 318 -4.85 4.95 24.41
CA VAL A 318 -4.26 6.01 23.59
C VAL A 318 -4.40 5.60 22.13
N ASN A 319 -4.83 6.53 21.27
CA ASN A 319 -4.95 6.32 19.83
C ASN A 319 -3.81 7.05 19.08
N PRO A 320 -2.58 6.50 19.02
CA PRO A 320 -1.40 7.24 18.56
C PRO A 320 -1.43 7.63 17.08
N VAL A 321 -2.35 7.04 16.31
CA VAL A 321 -2.49 7.18 14.85
C VAL A 321 -3.83 7.77 14.43
N GLY A 322 -4.78 7.94 15.35
CA GLY A 322 -6.20 8.06 15.02
C GLY A 322 -6.75 6.80 14.32
N THR A 323 -8.03 6.82 13.96
CA THR A 323 -8.70 5.67 13.35
C THR A 323 -9.57 6.10 12.19
N ILE A 324 -9.60 5.29 11.13
CA ILE A 324 -10.50 5.48 10.00
C ILE A 324 -11.92 5.09 10.43
N ARG A 325 -12.84 6.06 10.41
CA ARG A 325 -14.25 5.93 10.83
C ARG A 325 -15.19 5.56 9.69
N MET A 326 -14.89 6.05 8.49
CA MET A 326 -15.70 5.83 7.29
C MET A 326 -14.79 5.62 6.08
N ILE A 327 -15.18 4.70 5.20
CA ILE A 327 -14.66 4.56 3.84
C ILE A 327 -15.85 4.42 2.90
N GLN A 328 -16.12 5.44 2.09
CA GLN A 328 -17.19 5.45 1.10
C GLN A 328 -16.61 5.41 -0.31
N ARG A 329 -16.93 4.39 -1.12
CA ARG A 329 -16.59 4.36 -2.55
C ARG A 329 -17.38 5.46 -3.28
N LEU A 330 -16.70 6.30 -4.04
CA LEU A 330 -17.32 7.30 -4.90
C LEU A 330 -17.60 6.68 -6.27
N LEU A 331 -18.76 6.99 -6.86
CA LEU A 331 -19.18 6.45 -8.17
C LEU A 331 -18.50 7.15 -9.34
N ASN A 332 -18.16 8.43 -9.18
CA ASN A 332 -17.61 9.29 -10.23
C ASN A 332 -16.25 9.83 -9.80
N GLU A 333 -15.42 10.24 -10.77
CA GLU A 333 -14.17 10.95 -10.49
C GLU A 333 -14.47 12.24 -9.70
N PRO A 334 -13.86 12.43 -8.51
CA PRO A 334 -14.05 13.63 -7.72
C PRO A 334 -13.41 14.85 -8.41
N ARG A 335 -13.93 16.06 -8.14
CA ARG A 335 -13.41 17.28 -8.76
C ARG A 335 -11.95 17.58 -8.39
N PHE A 336 -11.49 17.10 -7.24
CA PHE A 336 -10.14 17.26 -6.71
C PHE A 336 -9.68 15.93 -6.11
N TRP A 337 -8.48 15.48 -6.47
CA TRP A 337 -7.82 14.26 -6.01
C TRP A 337 -6.34 14.26 -6.35
#